data_AF-A0A3M1E930-F1
#
_entry.id   AF-A0A3M1E930-F1
#
_cell.length_a   1.000
_cell.length_b   1.000
_cell.length_c   1.000
_cell.angle_alpha   90.00
_cell.angle_beta   90.00
_cell.angle_gamma   90.00
#
_symmetry.space_group_name_H-M   'P 1'
#
loop_
_entity.id
_entity.type
_entity.pdbx_description
1 polymer ?
#
loop_
_entity_poly.entity_id
_entity_poly.type
_entity_poly.pdbx_seq_one_letter_code
_entity_poly.pdbx_strand_id
1 'polypeptide(L)'
;MEHIPSGPKIYVQNHITSTDPHWVLPLLPEPVHIIIGPGYQSPTVARLLDYLEQINALPEHRKTVVEQAVRYIQQGESIYTAPEGDIQPVMRLGRFFPGVARIYRRTGVPIVPIALHAPPERIRHWPRLDIRVADRVYECRMLLRGPFWVRIGRPLRPALRTDVDESDDNRRIMDEVKQTLADLLDEIRGEATCPPG
;
A
#
# COMPACT_ATOMS: atom_id res chain seq x y z
N MET A 1 -12.72 13.58 -2.57
CA MET A 1 -12.73 13.03 -1.20
C MET A 1 -14.12 12.60 -0.72
N GLU A 2 -15.22 12.93 -1.42
CA GLU A 2 -16.61 12.57 -1.05
C GLU A 2 -16.91 11.06 -0.89
N HIS A 3 -15.96 10.17 -1.19
CA HIS A 3 -16.16 8.72 -1.11
C HIS A 3 -15.37 8.01 -0.01
N ILE A 4 -14.53 8.73 0.76
CA ILE A 4 -13.79 8.10 1.87
C ILE A 4 -14.72 8.05 3.09
N PRO A 5 -15.03 6.85 3.64
CA PRO A 5 -15.93 6.73 4.77
C PRO A 5 -15.28 7.29 6.04
N SER A 6 -16.07 7.69 7.03
CA SER A 6 -15.57 8.01 8.37
C SER A 6 -15.11 6.73 9.09
N GLY A 7 -14.26 6.92 10.10
CA GLY A 7 -13.71 5.82 10.90
C GLY A 7 -12.50 5.13 10.26
N PRO A 8 -11.93 4.11 10.92
CA PRO A 8 -10.73 3.44 10.47
C PRO A 8 -10.95 2.69 9.14
N LYS A 9 -9.89 2.60 8.33
CA LYS A 9 -9.87 1.87 7.06
C LYS A 9 -8.48 1.36 6.71
N ILE A 10 -8.43 0.47 5.71
CA ILE A 10 -7.18 -0.07 5.17
C ILE A 10 -6.96 0.56 3.80
N TYR A 11 -6.06 1.53 3.70
CA TYR A 11 -5.60 2.08 2.44
C TYR A 11 -4.63 1.11 1.76
N VAL A 12 -4.92 0.79 0.50
CA VAL A 12 -4.15 -0.19 -0.28
C VAL A 12 -3.75 0.43 -1.59
N GLN A 13 -2.46 0.42 -1.91
CA GLN A 13 -1.97 0.99 -3.17
C GLN A 13 -1.11 0.01 -3.97
N ASN A 14 -0.94 0.29 -5.26
CA ASN A 14 0.18 -0.24 -6.02
C ASN A 14 1.50 0.42 -5.57
N HIS A 15 2.64 -0.24 -5.81
CA HIS A 15 3.94 0.28 -5.38
C HIS A 15 4.83 0.60 -6.58
N ILE A 16 5.13 1.88 -6.82
CA ILE A 16 5.92 2.31 -7.98
C ILE A 16 7.23 3.01 -7.61
N THR A 17 7.33 3.55 -6.39
CA THR A 17 8.55 4.20 -5.89
C THR A 17 8.72 4.02 -4.38
N SER A 18 9.96 4.09 -3.88
CA SER A 18 10.25 4.19 -2.44
C SER A 18 9.70 5.48 -1.81
N THR A 19 9.36 6.47 -2.64
CA THR A 19 8.81 7.77 -2.25
C THR A 19 7.28 7.83 -2.27
N ASP A 20 6.58 6.73 -2.60
CA ASP A 20 5.11 6.74 -2.70
C ASP A 20 4.42 7.35 -1.46
N PRO A 21 4.80 6.99 -0.21
CA PRO A 21 4.16 7.57 0.97
C PRO A 21 4.31 9.10 1.04
N HIS A 22 5.43 9.66 0.55
CA HIS A 22 5.65 11.10 0.57
C HIS A 22 4.61 11.87 -0.28
N TRP A 23 4.15 11.25 -1.36
CA TRP A 23 3.18 11.84 -2.27
C TRP A 23 1.73 11.58 -1.84
N VAL A 24 1.46 10.44 -1.19
CA VAL A 24 0.09 9.98 -0.90
C VAL A 24 -0.38 10.42 0.47
N LEU A 25 0.45 10.29 1.51
CA LEU A 25 0.03 10.55 2.90
C LEU A 25 -0.53 11.96 3.12
N PRO A 26 0.01 13.05 2.52
CA PRO A 26 -0.57 14.39 2.67
C PRO A 26 -1.98 14.54 2.08
N LEU A 27 -2.42 13.61 1.23
CA LEU A 27 -3.74 13.62 0.60
C LEU A 27 -4.78 12.85 1.43
N LEU A 28 -4.35 12.08 2.43
CA LEU A 28 -5.25 11.31 3.27
C LEU A 28 -5.89 12.23 4.33
N PRO A 29 -7.20 12.04 4.63
CA PRO A 29 -7.91 12.91 5.57
C PRO A 29 -7.55 12.66 7.03
N GLU A 30 -6.70 11.67 7.32
CA GLU A 30 -6.38 11.19 8.66
C GLU A 30 -4.94 10.63 8.71
N PRO A 31 -4.28 10.64 9.88
CA PRO A 31 -3.01 9.95 10.05
C PRO A 31 -3.18 8.43 9.89
N VAL A 32 -2.11 7.74 9.47
CA VAL A 32 -2.12 6.30 9.22
C VAL A 32 -0.85 5.63 9.71
N HIS A 33 -0.96 4.34 10.06
CA HIS A 33 0.17 3.46 10.28
C HIS A 33 0.49 2.68 9.00
N ILE A 34 1.69 2.90 8.47
CA ILE A 34 2.24 2.24 7.29
C ILE A 34 2.79 0.89 7.70
N ILE A 35 2.41 -0.16 6.97
CA ILE A 35 3.08 -1.45 7.03
C ILE A 35 4.26 -1.41 6.06
N ILE A 36 5.49 -1.36 6.59
CA ILE A 36 6.73 -1.27 5.82
C ILE A 36 7.81 -2.18 6.39
N GLY A 37 8.53 -2.88 5.52
CA GLY A 37 9.62 -3.80 5.91
C GLY A 37 11.00 -3.20 5.66
N PRO A 38 11.45 -3.08 4.40
CA PRO A 38 12.84 -2.73 4.08
C PRO A 38 13.35 -1.44 4.75
N GLY A 39 12.49 -0.42 4.92
CA GLY A 39 12.87 0.82 5.59
C GLY A 39 13.47 0.64 6.99
N TYR A 40 13.10 -0.41 7.71
CA TYR A 40 13.61 -0.73 9.05
C TYR A 40 15.06 -1.25 9.08
N GLN A 41 15.67 -1.59 7.94
CA GLN A 41 17.09 -1.97 7.90
C GLN A 41 18.03 -0.78 8.10
N SER A 42 17.58 0.45 7.81
CA SER A 42 18.38 1.64 8.06
C SER A 42 18.11 2.17 9.48
N PRO A 43 19.08 2.22 10.40
CA PRO A 43 18.84 2.61 11.79
C PRO A 43 18.20 4.00 11.94
N THR A 44 18.58 4.95 11.09
CA THR A 44 18.02 6.31 11.11
C THR A 44 16.56 6.32 10.65
N VAL A 45 16.26 5.55 9.59
CA VAL A 45 14.89 5.44 9.07
C VAL A 45 14.02 4.65 10.06
N ALA A 46 14.53 3.56 10.62
CA ALA A 46 13.86 2.77 11.66
C ALA A 46 13.45 3.64 12.85
N ARG A 47 14.35 4.48 13.39
CA ARG A 47 14.01 5.41 14.48
C ARG A 47 12.88 6.37 14.14
N LEU A 48 12.86 6.89 12.91
CA LEU A 48 11.79 7.75 12.44
C LEU A 48 10.47 6.98 12.29
N LEU A 49 10.52 5.77 11.74
CA LEU A 49 9.36 4.90 11.59
C LEU A 49 8.79 4.49 12.96
N ASP A 50 9.64 4.18 13.94
CA ASP A 50 9.23 3.87 15.31
C ASP A 50 8.60 5.10 15.99
N TYR A 51 9.20 6.28 15.83
CA TYR A 51 8.64 7.53 16.37
C TYR A 51 7.25 7.85 15.78
N LEU A 52 7.03 7.50 14.52
CA LEU A 52 5.74 7.65 13.85
C LEU A 52 4.82 6.42 14.05
N GLU A 53 5.19 5.48 14.92
CA GLU A 53 4.40 4.29 15.26
C GLU A 53 4.06 3.38 14.06
N GLN A 54 4.94 3.35 13.07
CA GLN A 54 4.77 2.54 11.86
C GLN A 54 4.93 1.05 12.17
N ILE A 55 4.41 0.18 11.31
CA ILE A 55 4.40 -1.27 11.54
C ILE A 55 5.57 -1.92 10.81
N ASN A 56 6.49 -2.52 11.57
CA ASN A 56 7.65 -3.24 11.04
C ASN A 56 7.25 -4.58 10.40
N ALA A 57 7.46 -4.68 9.08
CA ALA A 57 7.17 -5.87 8.28
C ALA A 57 8.42 -6.62 7.79
N LEU A 58 9.57 -6.44 8.45
CA LEU A 58 10.75 -7.27 8.22
C LEU A 58 10.43 -8.76 8.47
N PRO A 59 11.14 -9.71 7.81
CA PRO A 59 10.85 -11.14 7.88
C PRO A 59 10.60 -11.69 9.30
N GLU A 60 11.38 -11.25 10.28
CA GLU A 60 11.31 -11.63 11.69
C GLU A 60 10.04 -11.12 12.39
N HIS A 61 9.43 -10.03 11.92
CA HIS A 61 8.24 -9.41 12.50
C HIS A 61 6.94 -9.77 11.76
N ARG A 62 7.00 -10.44 10.60
CA ARG A 62 5.82 -10.74 9.76
C ARG A 62 4.66 -11.42 10.50
N LYS A 63 4.95 -12.20 11.54
CA LYS A 63 3.93 -12.90 12.34
C LYS A 63 3.08 -11.95 13.19
N THR A 64 3.59 -10.77 13.56
CA THR A 64 2.90 -9.80 14.42
C THR A 64 2.25 -8.66 13.65
N VAL A 65 2.63 -8.43 12.39
CA VAL A 65 2.12 -7.34 11.54
C VAL A 65 0.60 -7.25 11.53
N VAL A 66 -0.10 -8.37 11.31
CA VAL A 66 -1.57 -8.40 11.27
C VAL A 66 -2.16 -8.05 12.63
N GLU A 67 -1.58 -8.56 13.72
CA GLU A 67 -2.04 -8.27 15.08
C GLU A 67 -1.90 -6.78 15.42
N GLN A 68 -0.76 -6.19 15.09
CA GLN A 68 -0.51 -4.76 15.32
C GLN A 68 -1.46 -3.89 14.50
N ALA A 69 -1.66 -4.22 13.22
CA ALA A 69 -2.61 -3.50 12.37
C ALA A 69 -4.05 -3.56 12.90
N VAL A 70 -4.48 -4.73 13.37
CA VAL A 70 -5.81 -4.92 13.98
C VAL A 70 -5.94 -4.08 15.26
N ARG A 71 -4.90 -4.03 16.09
CA ARG A 71 -4.90 -3.22 17.32
C ARG A 71 -5.10 -1.73 17.02
N TYR A 72 -4.34 -1.14 16.09
CA TYR A 72 -4.52 0.27 15.72
C TYR A 72 -5.91 0.54 15.12
N ILE A 73 -6.42 -0.37 14.29
CA ILE A 73 -7.80 -0.26 13.77
C ILE A 73 -8.84 -0.25 14.90
N GLN A 74 -8.67 -1.07 15.93
CA GLN A 74 -9.55 -1.09 17.11
C GLN A 74 -9.44 0.20 17.95
N GLN A 75 -8.31 0.91 17.87
CA GLN A 75 -8.12 2.24 18.47
C GLN A 75 -8.75 3.37 17.63
N GLY A 76 -9.31 3.05 16.46
CA GLY A 76 -9.92 4.02 15.55
C GLY A 76 -8.96 4.57 14.50
N GLU A 77 -7.77 4.00 14.36
CA GLU A 77 -6.71 4.48 13.48
C GLU A 77 -6.65 3.66 12.17
N SER A 78 -6.20 4.31 11.10
CA SER A 78 -6.18 3.71 9.77
C SER A 78 -4.82 3.11 9.43
N ILE A 79 -4.83 2.10 8.55
CA ILE A 79 -3.62 1.41 8.07
C ILE A 79 -3.39 1.77 6.62
N TYR A 80 -2.13 1.88 6.22
CA TYR A 80 -1.73 2.08 4.83
C TYR A 80 -0.67 1.05 4.42
N THR A 81 -0.82 0.43 3.24
CA THR A 81 0.13 -0.57 2.77
C THR A 81 0.10 -0.76 1.26
N ALA A 82 1.21 -1.26 0.72
CA ALA A 82 1.25 -1.84 -0.61
C ALA A 82 1.31 -3.38 -0.50
N PRO A 83 0.28 -4.10 -0.96
CA PRO A 83 0.17 -5.55 -0.77
C PRO A 83 1.15 -6.32 -1.65
N GLU A 84 1.85 -5.64 -2.58
CA GLU A 84 2.93 -6.20 -3.41
C GLU A 84 4.19 -6.48 -2.62
N GLY A 85 4.44 -5.71 -1.55
CA GLY A 85 5.62 -5.83 -0.69
C GLY A 85 6.95 -5.47 -1.38
N ASP A 86 6.94 -5.06 -2.64
CA ASP A 86 8.10 -4.62 -3.41
C ASP A 86 7.66 -3.74 -4.59
N ILE A 87 8.54 -2.86 -5.05
CA ILE A 87 8.26 -1.92 -6.15
C ILE A 87 8.04 -2.69 -7.45
N GLN A 88 7.02 -2.30 -8.20
CA GLN A 88 6.69 -2.82 -9.51
C GLN A 88 6.90 -1.76 -10.60
N PRO A 89 7.13 -2.18 -11.86
CA PRO A 89 7.08 -1.27 -12.99
C PRO A 89 5.74 -0.51 -13.02
N VAL A 90 5.77 0.77 -13.41
CA VAL A 90 4.55 1.58 -13.56
C VAL A 90 3.56 0.87 -14.47
N MET A 91 2.27 0.96 -14.13
CA MET A 91 1.16 0.27 -14.83
C MET A 91 1.18 -1.25 -14.74
N ARG A 92 2.04 -1.86 -13.93
CA ARG A 92 2.05 -3.29 -13.67
C ARG A 92 1.76 -3.55 -12.21
N LEU A 93 0.85 -4.49 -11.95
CA LEU A 93 0.57 -4.99 -10.61
C LEU A 93 1.30 -6.31 -10.35
N GLY A 94 1.99 -6.36 -9.22
CA GLY A 94 2.70 -7.54 -8.73
C GLY A 94 1.77 -8.59 -8.14
N ARG A 95 2.35 -9.59 -7.47
CA ARG A 95 1.58 -10.53 -6.63
C ARG A 95 1.13 -9.81 -5.37
N PHE A 96 -0.13 -9.97 -4.98
CA PHE A 96 -0.63 -9.44 -3.71
C PHE A 96 -0.50 -10.49 -2.59
N PHE A 97 0.03 -10.07 -1.45
CA PHE A 97 0.12 -10.88 -0.24
C PHE A 97 -1.20 -10.83 0.56
N PRO A 98 -1.55 -11.88 1.33
CA PRO A 98 -2.86 -11.99 2.00
C PRO A 98 -3.01 -11.12 3.24
N GLY A 99 -2.02 -10.29 3.60
CA GLY A 99 -2.00 -9.52 4.84
C GLY A 99 -3.21 -8.59 4.99
N VAL A 100 -3.56 -7.87 3.93
CA VAL A 100 -4.73 -6.98 3.90
C VAL A 100 -6.03 -7.77 4.14
N ALA A 101 -6.24 -8.89 3.44
CA ALA A 101 -7.43 -9.72 3.64
C ALA A 101 -7.55 -10.28 5.06
N ARG A 102 -6.42 -10.63 5.70
CA ARG A 102 -6.37 -11.07 7.11
C ARG A 102 -6.75 -9.95 8.08
N ILE A 103 -6.28 -8.73 7.84
CA ILE A 103 -6.67 -7.56 8.65
C ILE A 103 -8.16 -7.26 8.46
N TYR A 104 -8.62 -7.24 7.20
CA TYR A 104 -10.01 -7.00 6.83
C TYR A 104 -10.98 -7.96 7.53
N ARG A 105 -10.75 -9.28 7.46
CA ARG A 105 -11.64 -10.26 8.15
C ARG A 105 -11.79 -10.00 9.64
N ARG A 106 -10.72 -9.59 10.30
CA ARG A 106 -10.68 -9.42 11.76
C ARG A 106 -11.32 -8.12 12.24
N THR A 107 -11.51 -7.16 11.34
CA THR A 107 -11.89 -5.78 11.68
C THR A 107 -13.17 -5.32 10.98
N GLY A 108 -13.47 -5.86 9.80
CA GLY A 108 -14.62 -5.47 8.99
C GLY A 108 -14.55 -4.03 8.46
N VAL A 109 -13.42 -3.34 8.61
CA VAL A 109 -13.25 -1.96 8.12
C VAL A 109 -13.11 -1.94 6.60
N PRO A 110 -13.54 -0.88 5.91
CA PRO A 110 -13.46 -0.84 4.45
C PRO A 110 -12.00 -0.83 3.95
N ILE A 111 -11.78 -1.43 2.78
CA ILE A 111 -10.50 -1.35 2.05
C ILE A 111 -10.60 -0.22 1.04
N VAL A 112 -9.72 0.77 1.09
CA VAL A 112 -9.72 1.91 0.16
C VAL A 112 -8.55 1.75 -0.83
N PRO A 113 -8.82 1.41 -2.09
CA PRO A 113 -7.77 1.29 -3.10
C PRO A 113 -7.28 2.67 -3.56
N ILE A 114 -5.97 2.82 -3.72
CA ILE A 114 -5.30 4.03 -4.21
C ILE A 114 -4.39 3.64 -5.38
N ALA A 115 -4.72 4.11 -6.58
CA ALA A 115 -3.88 3.92 -7.74
C ALA A 115 -2.90 5.08 -7.87
N LEU A 116 -1.64 4.73 -8.15
CA LEU A 116 -0.52 5.65 -8.34
C LEU A 116 0.02 5.53 -9.76
N HIS A 117 0.30 6.67 -10.36
CA HIS A 117 0.97 6.75 -11.66
C HIS A 117 1.99 7.89 -11.68
N ALA A 118 3.10 7.63 -12.34
CA ALA A 118 4.09 8.64 -12.67
C ALA A 118 4.78 8.25 -13.99
N PRO A 119 5.33 9.19 -14.75
CA PRO A 119 6.03 8.86 -15.99
C PRO A 119 7.28 8.03 -15.66
N PRO A 120 7.43 6.81 -16.22
CA PRO A 120 8.53 5.91 -15.88
C PRO A 120 9.92 6.55 -16.04
N GLU A 121 10.10 7.42 -17.04
CA GLU A 121 11.34 8.14 -17.33
C GLU A 121 11.73 9.16 -16.24
N ARG A 122 10.80 9.53 -15.35
CA ARG A 122 11.04 10.40 -14.20
C ARG A 122 11.44 9.63 -12.95
N ILE A 123 11.19 8.32 -12.91
CA ILE A 123 11.57 7.45 -11.79
C ILE A 123 13.01 7.00 -11.99
N ARG A 124 13.87 7.34 -11.01
CA ARG A 124 15.30 7.00 -11.05
C ARG A 124 15.61 5.94 -10.02
N HIS A 125 16.40 4.94 -10.40
CA HIS A 125 17.01 4.00 -9.46
C HIS A 125 18.24 4.65 -8.81
N TRP A 126 18.37 4.47 -7.50
CA TRP A 126 19.45 4.96 -6.66
C TRP A 126 20.18 3.77 -6.02
N PRO A 127 21.09 3.09 -6.73
CA PRO A 127 21.70 1.84 -6.26
C PRO A 127 22.42 1.95 -4.91
N ARG A 128 22.96 3.14 -4.60
CA ARG A 128 23.63 3.41 -3.32
C ARG A 128 22.69 3.40 -2.11
N LEU A 129 21.38 3.49 -2.35
CA LEU A 129 20.33 3.47 -1.33
C LEU A 129 19.54 2.16 -1.34
N ASP A 130 19.93 1.18 -2.16
CA ASP A 130 19.30 -0.14 -2.18
C ASP A 130 19.45 -0.81 -0.81
N ILE A 131 18.39 -1.48 -0.38
CA ILE A 131 18.32 -2.09 0.95
C ILE A 131 18.39 -3.61 0.80
N ARG A 132 19.34 -4.24 1.48
CA ARG A 132 19.41 -5.70 1.56
C ARG A 132 18.70 -6.19 2.81
N VAL A 133 17.73 -7.09 2.64
CA VAL A 133 17.04 -7.79 3.74
C VAL A 133 17.21 -9.29 3.47
N ALA A 134 17.92 -9.98 4.36
CA ALA A 134 18.31 -11.38 4.14
C ALA A 134 18.98 -11.58 2.77
N ASP A 135 18.41 -12.42 1.91
CA ASP A 135 18.88 -12.77 0.57
C ASP A 135 18.33 -11.85 -0.54
N ARG A 136 17.44 -10.91 -0.22
CA ARG A 136 16.78 -10.04 -1.19
C ARG A 136 17.33 -8.62 -1.16
N VAL A 137 17.43 -8.01 -2.34
CA VAL A 137 17.73 -6.58 -2.53
C VAL A 137 16.45 -5.87 -2.91
N TYR A 138 16.12 -4.81 -2.18
CA TYR A 138 15.02 -3.89 -2.44
C TYR A 138 15.59 -2.63 -3.08
N GLU A 139 15.25 -2.42 -4.36
CA GLU A 139 15.77 -1.31 -5.13
C GLU A 139 15.18 0.02 -4.65
N CYS A 140 16.03 1.02 -4.42
CA CYS A 140 15.57 2.36 -4.12
C CYS A 140 15.23 3.10 -5.42
N ARG A 141 13.94 3.17 -5.77
CA ARG A 141 13.45 3.90 -6.95
C ARG A 141 12.70 5.13 -6.49
N MET A 142 13.09 6.32 -6.96
CA MET A 142 12.55 7.59 -6.46
C MET A 142 11.98 8.44 -7.60
N LEU A 143 10.84 9.06 -7.33
CA LEU A 143 10.37 10.23 -8.06
C LEU A 143 10.62 11.47 -7.19
N LEU A 144 11.58 12.29 -7.59
CA LEU A 144 11.93 13.52 -6.85
C LEU A 144 11.10 14.73 -7.27
N ARG A 145 10.68 14.77 -8.54
CA ARG A 145 9.91 15.88 -9.13
C ARG A 145 9.23 15.42 -10.41
N GLY A 146 8.13 16.08 -10.75
CA GLY A 146 7.36 15.81 -11.95
C GLY A 146 5.90 15.51 -11.61
N PRO A 147 5.09 15.21 -12.62
CA PRO A 147 3.70 14.87 -12.38
C PRO A 147 3.61 13.52 -11.66
N PHE A 148 2.71 13.46 -10.68
CA PHE A 148 2.38 12.28 -9.91
C PHE A 148 0.87 12.27 -9.75
N TRP A 149 0.22 11.25 -10.28
CA TRP A 149 -1.22 11.11 -10.23
C TRP A 149 -1.61 10.12 -9.14
N VAL A 150 -2.59 10.52 -8.35
CA VAL A 150 -3.18 9.71 -7.28
C VAL A 150 -4.66 9.64 -7.53
N ARG A 151 -5.20 8.42 -7.60
CA ARG A 151 -6.65 8.19 -7.65
C ARG A 151 -7.07 7.35 -6.47
N ILE A 152 -7.91 7.91 -5.61
CA ILE A 152 -8.50 7.20 -4.50
C ILE A 152 -9.83 6.63 -4.99
N GLY A 153 -9.92 5.30 -5.03
CA GLY A 153 -11.12 4.60 -5.45
C GLY A 153 -12.19 4.53 -4.36
N ARG A 154 -13.32 3.89 -4.70
CA ARG A 154 -14.40 3.66 -3.76
C ARG A 154 -13.99 2.61 -2.72
N PRO A 155 -14.40 2.77 -1.44
CA PRO A 155 -14.19 1.76 -0.42
C PRO A 155 -14.84 0.43 -0.79
N LEU A 156 -14.07 -0.63 -0.69
CA LEU A 156 -14.48 -2.01 -0.90
C LEU A 156 -14.86 -2.66 0.43
N ARG A 157 -15.89 -3.50 0.38
CA ARG A 157 -16.30 -4.41 1.46
C ARG A 157 -16.55 -5.81 0.89
N PRO A 158 -15.50 -6.53 0.49
CA PRO A 158 -15.65 -7.89 -0.06
C PRO A 158 -16.44 -8.77 0.91
N ALA A 159 -17.43 -9.51 0.40
CA ALA A 159 -18.21 -10.44 1.22
C ALA A 159 -17.29 -11.53 1.78
N LEU A 160 -17.43 -11.89 3.06
CA LEU A 160 -16.65 -12.99 3.63
C LEU A 160 -17.32 -14.33 3.31
N ARG A 161 -16.53 -15.31 2.88
CA ARG A 161 -17.03 -16.66 2.61
C ARG A 161 -16.60 -17.64 3.70
N THR A 162 -17.57 -18.32 4.28
CA THR A 162 -17.35 -19.35 5.31
C THR A 162 -17.42 -20.77 4.76
N ASP A 163 -17.75 -20.93 3.48
CA ASP A 163 -17.91 -22.20 2.78
C ASP A 163 -16.64 -22.64 2.04
N VAL A 164 -15.54 -21.90 2.19
CA VAL A 164 -14.23 -22.20 1.61
C VAL A 164 -13.13 -22.03 2.66
N ASP A 165 -11.95 -22.59 2.38
CA ASP A 165 -10.78 -22.41 3.23
C ASP A 165 -10.38 -20.93 3.34
N GLU A 166 -9.93 -20.54 4.54
CA GLU A 166 -9.57 -19.14 4.80
C GLU A 166 -8.47 -18.62 3.85
N SER A 167 -7.50 -19.47 3.48
CA SER A 167 -6.46 -19.10 2.52
C SER A 167 -7.02 -18.79 1.13
N ASP A 168 -8.09 -19.48 0.75
CA ASP A 168 -8.73 -19.32 -0.56
C ASP A 168 -9.60 -18.08 -0.58
N ASP A 169 -10.36 -17.83 0.49
CA ASP A 169 -11.11 -16.59 0.62
C ASP A 169 -10.19 -15.37 0.71
N ASN A 170 -9.07 -15.48 1.46
CA ASN A 170 -8.03 -14.44 1.48
C ASN A 170 -7.55 -14.08 0.08
N ARG A 171 -7.25 -15.08 -0.75
CA ARG A 171 -6.78 -14.89 -2.12
C ARG A 171 -7.84 -14.23 -2.97
N ARG A 172 -9.09 -14.70 -2.92
CA ARG A 172 -10.22 -14.09 -3.63
C ARG A 172 -10.42 -12.62 -3.26
N ILE A 173 -10.38 -12.29 -1.97
CA ILE A 173 -10.47 -10.89 -1.48
C ILE A 173 -9.33 -10.06 -2.07
N MET A 174 -8.09 -10.57 -2.05
CA MET A 174 -6.96 -9.85 -2.62
C MET A 174 -7.04 -9.71 -4.15
N ASP A 175 -7.60 -10.69 -4.85
CA ASP A 175 -7.82 -10.63 -6.29
C ASP A 175 -8.88 -9.57 -6.65
N GLU A 176 -9.94 -9.43 -5.86
CA GLU A 176 -10.94 -8.36 -6.00
C GLU A 176 -10.33 -6.97 -5.78
N VAL A 177 -9.50 -6.81 -4.74
CA VAL A 177 -8.75 -5.57 -4.49
C VAL A 177 -7.77 -5.28 -5.62
N LYS A 178 -7.09 -6.30 -6.14
CA LYS A 178 -6.15 -6.17 -7.27
C LYS A 178 -6.87 -5.75 -8.55
N GLN A 179 -8.01 -6.35 -8.85
CA GLN A 179 -8.81 -5.99 -10.02
C GLN A 179 -9.28 -4.54 -9.93
N THR A 180 -9.77 -4.12 -8.76
CA THR A 180 -10.18 -2.71 -8.54
C THR A 180 -9.02 -1.74 -8.74
N LEU A 181 -7.82 -2.08 -8.26
CA LEU A 181 -6.63 -1.27 -8.52
C LEU A 181 -6.23 -1.24 -10.00
N ALA A 182 -6.41 -2.34 -10.73
CA ALA A 182 -6.17 -2.38 -12.17
C ALA A 182 -7.12 -1.45 -12.92
N ASP A 183 -8.41 -1.48 -12.58
CA ASP A 183 -9.43 -0.61 -13.19
C ASP A 183 -9.11 0.87 -12.92
N LEU A 184 -8.73 1.22 -11.67
CA LEU A 184 -8.32 2.58 -11.32
C LEU A 184 -7.05 3.02 -12.05
N LEU A 185 -6.10 2.11 -12.29
CA LEU A 185 -4.89 2.42 -13.06
C LEU A 185 -5.25 2.73 -14.51
N ASP A 186 -6.17 1.99 -15.12
CA ASP A 186 -6.63 2.28 -16.48
C ASP A 186 -7.36 3.63 -16.58
N GLU A 187 -8.14 4.00 -15.56
CA GLU A 187 -8.73 5.35 -15.45
C GLU A 187 -7.66 6.45 -15.37
N ILE A 188 -6.65 6.29 -14.49
CA ILE A 188 -5.54 7.26 -14.39
C ILE A 188 -4.79 7.38 -15.71
N ARG A 189 -4.57 6.27 -16.43
CA ARG A 189 -3.89 6.30 -17.72
C ARG A 189 -4.63 7.19 -18.71
N GLY A 190 -5.96 7.07 -18.79
CA GLY A 190 -6.78 7.91 -19.65
C GLY A 190 -6.58 9.40 -19.37
N GLU A 191 -6.56 9.78 -18.09
CA GLU A 191 -6.36 11.17 -17.65
C GLU A 191 -4.93 11.69 -17.90
N ALA A 192 -3.92 10.87 -17.63
CA ALA A 192 -2.51 11.25 -17.83
C ALA A 192 -2.14 11.44 -19.31
N THR A 193 -2.85 10.79 -20.23
CA THR A 193 -2.66 10.95 -21.68
C THR A 193 -3.40 12.16 -22.28
N CYS A 194 -4.28 12.80 -21.52
CA CYS A 194 -4.99 14.00 -21.96
C CYS A 194 -4.18 15.24 -21.52
N PRO A 195 -3.71 16.10 -22.45
CA PRO A 195 -3.01 17.32 -22.06
C PRO A 195 -3.97 18.21 -21.24
N PRO A 196 -3.48 18.95 -20.22
CA PRO A 196 -4.31 19.94 -19.56
C PRO A 196 -4.80 20.94 -20.61
N GLY A 197 -6.11 21.10 -20.71
CA GLY A 197 -6.78 22.10 -21.55
C GLY A 197 -6.59 23.52 -21.04
#